data_AF-A0A8S0V4Y4-F1
#
_entry.id   AF-A0A8S0V4Y4-F1
#
_cell.length_a   1.000
_cell.length_b   1.000
_cell.length_c   1.000
_cell.angle_alpha   90.00
_cell.angle_beta   90.00
_cell.angle_gamma   90.00
#
_symmetry.space_group_name_H-M   'P 1'
#
loop_
_entity.id
_entity.type
_entity.pdbx_description
1 polymer ?
#
loop_
_entity_poly.entity_id
_entity_poly.type
_entity_poly.pdbx_seq_one_letter_code
_entity_poly.pdbx_strand_id
1 'polypeptide(L)'
;MSLICLADAQAVTVRKAEENGNTGRLLAKLHYGVREFLVEAIGVLHLATKECKDISSALLEFISSCKILHEMKSFKYLAEGLRSDGQIGTAIGVLQRALANAKTVPREESWRLVSNQVIDDLTQLLRKYEHENDFVWHEKVPKIDELPFPQAVNVVSFIPYQPQIWERMLVFKI
;
A
#
# COMPACT_ATOMS: atom_id res chain seq x y z
N MET A 1 -5.60 14.18 -9.64
CA MET A 1 -6.23 13.01 -10.31
C MET A 1 -5.23 12.08 -10.98
N SER A 2 -4.26 12.58 -11.74
CA SER A 2 -3.24 11.76 -12.44
C SER A 2 -2.54 10.72 -11.54
N LEU A 3 -2.10 11.10 -10.34
CA LEU A 3 -1.45 10.19 -9.38
C LEU A 3 -2.38 9.07 -8.88
N ILE A 4 -3.68 9.37 -8.69
CA ILE A 4 -4.68 8.37 -8.29
C ILE A 4 -4.86 7.34 -9.42
N CYS A 5 -4.91 7.80 -10.68
CA CYS A 5 -4.99 6.89 -11.83
C CYS A 5 -3.76 5.99 -11.95
N LEU A 6 -2.55 6.50 -11.65
CA LEU A 6 -1.36 5.65 -11.59
C LEU A 6 -1.42 4.65 -10.45
N ALA A 7 -1.89 5.05 -9.26
CA ALA A 7 -2.09 4.14 -8.14
C ALA A 7 -3.04 2.99 -8.51
N ASP A 8 -4.17 3.30 -9.15
CA ASP A 8 -5.15 2.30 -9.59
C ASP A 8 -4.57 1.37 -10.67
N ALA A 9 -3.89 1.92 -11.68
CA ALA A 9 -3.24 1.13 -12.73
C ALA A 9 -2.18 0.19 -12.16
N GLN A 10 -1.39 0.67 -11.20
CA GLN A 10 -0.41 -0.14 -10.48
C GLN A 10 -1.12 -1.22 -9.65
N ALA A 11 -2.20 -0.90 -8.94
CA ALA A 11 -2.97 -1.86 -8.13
C ALA A 11 -3.55 -3.01 -8.98
N VAL A 12 -4.04 -2.72 -10.19
CA VAL A 12 -4.48 -3.74 -11.15
C VAL A 12 -3.30 -4.63 -11.56
N THR A 13 -2.15 -4.04 -11.85
CA THR A 13 -0.92 -4.78 -12.19
C THR A 13 -0.47 -5.68 -11.04
N VAL A 14 -0.56 -5.19 -9.80
CA VAL A 14 -0.23 -5.99 -8.60
C VAL A 14 -1.17 -7.17 -8.46
N ARG A 15 -2.48 -6.98 -8.63
CA ARG A 15 -3.46 -8.07 -8.55
C ARG A 15 -3.15 -9.18 -9.57
N LYS A 16 -2.83 -8.80 -10.80
CA LYS A 16 -2.41 -9.76 -11.83
C LYS A 16 -1.11 -10.49 -11.46
N ALA A 17 -0.19 -9.81 -10.78
CA ALA A 17 1.02 -10.43 -10.26
C ALA A 17 0.74 -11.41 -9.11
N GLU A 18 -0.21 -11.09 -8.22
CA GLU A 18 -0.68 -12.00 -7.15
C GLU A 18 -1.27 -13.28 -7.78
N GLU A 19 -2.15 -13.14 -8.78
CA GLU A 19 -2.80 -14.25 -9.50
C GLU A 19 -1.81 -15.16 -10.25
N ASN A 20 -0.74 -14.60 -10.80
CA ASN A 20 0.28 -15.35 -11.53
C ASN A 20 1.33 -16.02 -10.63
N GLY A 21 1.20 -15.91 -9.30
CA GLY A 21 2.13 -16.53 -8.35
C GLY A 21 3.53 -15.90 -8.35
N ASN A 22 3.65 -14.60 -8.64
CA ASN A 22 4.93 -13.90 -8.57
C ASN A 22 5.55 -13.92 -7.16
N THR A 23 6.87 -13.75 -7.08
CA THR A 23 7.60 -13.78 -5.80
C THR A 23 7.11 -12.72 -4.81
N GLY A 24 7.00 -13.08 -3.52
CA GLY A 24 6.60 -12.17 -2.46
C GLY A 24 7.44 -10.88 -2.39
N ARG A 25 8.75 -10.96 -2.65
CA ARG A 25 9.61 -9.76 -2.70
C ARG A 25 9.16 -8.73 -3.74
N LEU A 26 8.78 -9.17 -4.95
CA LEU A 26 8.28 -8.25 -5.97
C LEU A 26 6.92 -7.66 -5.56
N LEU A 27 6.00 -8.50 -5.06
CA LEU A 27 4.68 -8.05 -4.61
C LEU A 27 4.79 -7.00 -3.49
N ALA A 28 5.71 -7.18 -2.54
CA ALA A 28 6.00 -6.20 -1.51
C ALA A 28 6.34 -4.83 -2.11
N LYS A 29 7.25 -4.79 -3.10
CA LYS A 29 7.68 -3.55 -3.75
C LYS A 29 6.58 -2.91 -4.59
N LEU A 30 5.80 -3.71 -5.32
CA LEU A 30 4.70 -3.22 -6.15
C LEU A 30 3.57 -2.60 -5.32
N HIS A 31 3.18 -3.25 -4.21
CA HIS A 31 2.21 -2.67 -3.27
C HIS A 31 2.72 -1.37 -2.64
N TYR A 32 4.01 -1.31 -2.30
CA TYR A 32 4.59 -0.08 -1.74
C TYR A 32 4.57 1.07 -2.76
N GLY A 33 4.78 0.78 -4.04
CA GLY A 33 4.63 1.76 -5.13
C GLY A 33 3.22 2.36 -5.22
N VAL A 34 2.17 1.53 -5.05
CA VAL A 34 0.78 2.05 -4.95
C VAL A 34 0.65 3.03 -3.79
N ARG A 35 1.19 2.67 -2.61
CA ARG A 35 1.18 3.51 -1.42
C ARG A 35 1.91 4.84 -1.64
N GLU A 36 3.02 4.87 -2.37
CA GLU A 36 3.73 6.11 -2.69
C GLU A 36 2.92 7.05 -3.57
N PHE A 37 2.32 6.55 -4.65
CA PHE A 37 1.42 7.35 -5.49
C PHE A 37 0.26 7.95 -4.68
N LEU A 38 -0.33 7.16 -3.76
CA LEU A 38 -1.43 7.63 -2.92
C LEU A 38 -0.97 8.66 -1.88
N VAL A 39 0.23 8.51 -1.30
CA VAL A 39 0.78 9.52 -0.38
C VAL A 39 1.03 10.84 -1.09
N GLU A 40 1.61 10.80 -2.29
CA GLU A 40 1.81 12.00 -3.09
C GLU A 40 0.46 12.64 -3.46
N ALA A 41 -0.51 11.83 -3.88
CA ALA A 41 -1.86 12.30 -4.19
C ALA A 41 -2.54 12.97 -2.99
N ILE A 42 -2.47 12.38 -1.79
CA ILE A 42 -2.99 12.97 -0.55
C ILE A 42 -2.29 14.29 -0.25
N GLY A 43 -0.97 14.37 -0.42
CA GLY A 43 -0.20 15.60 -0.25
C GLY A 43 -0.69 16.73 -1.16
N VAL A 44 -0.86 16.45 -2.45
CA VAL A 44 -1.39 17.41 -3.44
C VAL A 44 -2.82 17.83 -3.08
N LEU A 45 -3.69 16.88 -2.70
CA LEU A 45 -5.08 17.18 -2.34
C LEU A 45 -5.16 18.04 -1.07
N HIS A 46 -4.34 17.79 -0.05
CA HIS A 46 -4.31 18.61 1.15
C HIS A 46 -3.82 20.04 0.89
N LEU A 47 -2.84 20.22 0.01
CA LEU A 47 -2.41 21.55 -0.43
C LEU A 47 -3.56 22.27 -1.16
N ALA A 48 -4.20 21.61 -2.11
CA ALA A 48 -5.35 22.15 -2.83
C ALA A 48 -6.53 22.45 -1.90
N THR A 49 -6.76 21.65 -0.83
CA THR A 49 -7.86 21.88 0.12
C THR A 49 -7.69 23.17 0.92
N LYS A 50 -6.44 23.59 1.18
CA LYS A 50 -6.15 24.88 1.81
C LYS A 50 -6.52 26.05 0.91
N GLU A 51 -6.45 25.85 -0.40
CA GLU A 51 -6.70 26.86 -1.43
C GLU A 51 -8.16 26.83 -1.93
N CYS A 52 -8.81 25.67 -1.89
CA CYS A 52 -10.14 25.41 -2.42
C CYS A 52 -10.87 24.35 -1.55
N LYS A 53 -12.01 24.71 -0.95
CA LYS A 53 -12.74 23.83 0.00
C LYS A 53 -13.58 22.73 -0.66
N ASP A 54 -13.42 22.48 -1.95
CA ASP A 54 -14.34 21.65 -2.74
C ASP A 54 -13.94 20.17 -2.82
N ILE A 55 -12.93 19.73 -2.06
CA ILE A 55 -12.50 18.33 -2.07
C ILE A 55 -13.35 17.50 -1.10
N SER A 56 -14.00 16.47 -1.65
CA SER A 56 -14.82 15.53 -0.88
C SER A 56 -14.01 14.83 0.22
N SER A 57 -14.52 14.89 1.45
CA SER A 57 -13.96 14.14 2.58
C SER A 57 -14.02 12.62 2.36
N ALA A 58 -15.05 12.13 1.68
CA ALA A 58 -15.18 10.72 1.34
C ALA A 58 -14.08 10.26 0.37
N LEU A 59 -13.67 11.12 -0.58
CA LEU A 59 -12.55 10.82 -1.47
C LEU A 59 -11.23 10.74 -0.70
N LEU A 60 -10.97 11.69 0.21
CA LEU A 60 -9.77 11.67 1.05
C LEU A 60 -9.70 10.44 1.95
N GLU A 61 -10.84 10.05 2.53
CA GLU A 61 -10.95 8.83 3.33
C GLU A 61 -10.70 7.58 2.49
N PHE A 62 -11.29 7.50 1.30
CA PHE A 62 -11.07 6.40 0.37
C PHE A 62 -9.58 6.23 0.03
N ILE A 63 -8.92 7.29 -0.44
CA ILE A 63 -7.50 7.27 -0.82
C ILE A 63 -6.62 6.92 0.39
N SER A 64 -6.94 7.47 1.57
CA SER A 64 -6.22 7.15 2.81
C SER A 64 -6.37 5.68 3.21
N SER A 65 -7.56 5.11 3.03
CA SER A 65 -7.85 3.70 3.31
C SER A 65 -7.08 2.80 2.33
N CYS A 66 -7.11 3.11 1.03
CA CYS A 66 -6.32 2.39 0.02
C CYS A 66 -4.82 2.44 0.33
N LYS A 67 -4.30 3.59 0.75
CA LYS A 67 -2.88 3.75 1.11
C LYS A 67 -2.49 2.76 2.21
N ILE A 68 -3.27 2.71 3.30
CA ILE A 68 -3.00 1.83 4.43
C ILE A 68 -3.15 0.36 4.04
N LEU A 69 -4.17 0.03 3.24
CA LEU A 69 -4.38 -1.32 2.73
C LEU A 69 -3.18 -1.83 1.93
N HIS A 70 -2.68 -1.03 0.99
CA HIS A 70 -1.51 -1.38 0.19
C HIS A 70 -0.21 -1.39 1.01
N GLU A 71 -0.09 -0.53 2.02
CA GLU A 71 1.02 -0.58 2.97
C GLU A 71 1.02 -1.92 3.74
N MET A 72 -0.10 -2.30 4.33
CA MET A 72 -0.25 -3.58 5.05
C MET A 72 0.09 -4.79 4.18
N LYS A 73 -0.45 -4.83 2.94
CA LYS A 73 -0.11 -5.90 1.99
C LYS A 73 1.38 -5.92 1.63
N SER A 74 2.00 -4.76 1.46
CA SER A 74 3.44 -4.66 1.22
C SER A 74 4.26 -5.29 2.35
N PHE A 75 3.92 -4.96 3.60
CA PHE A 75 4.56 -5.54 4.78
C PHE A 75 4.30 -7.05 4.93
N LYS A 76 3.10 -7.55 4.58
CA LYS A 76 2.80 -8.99 4.53
C LYS A 76 3.81 -9.73 3.66
N TYR A 77 3.94 -9.30 2.41
CA TYR A 77 4.83 -9.96 1.44
C TYR A 77 6.32 -9.77 1.78
N LEU A 78 6.69 -8.64 2.39
CA LEU A 78 8.05 -8.43 2.90
C LEU A 78 8.37 -9.44 4.02
N ALA A 79 7.47 -9.62 4.97
CA ALA A 79 7.63 -10.58 6.06
C ALA A 79 7.73 -12.02 5.54
N GLU A 80 6.92 -12.42 4.56
CA GLU A 80 7.02 -13.73 3.91
C GLU A 80 8.37 -13.95 3.23
N GLY A 81 8.91 -12.91 2.58
CA GLY A 81 10.25 -12.92 2.00
C GLY A 81 11.34 -13.11 3.06
N LEU A 82 11.32 -12.30 4.12
CA LEU A 82 12.27 -12.36 5.23
C LEU A 82 12.25 -13.73 5.93
N ARG A 83 11.06 -14.27 6.16
CA ARG A 83 10.90 -15.61 6.75
C ARG A 83 11.46 -16.70 5.84
N SER A 84 11.32 -16.56 4.52
CA SER A 84 11.93 -17.48 3.55
C SER A 84 13.46 -17.38 3.51
N ASP A 85 14.01 -16.22 3.88
CA ASP A 85 15.44 -16.00 4.04
C ASP A 85 15.98 -16.42 5.42
N GLY A 86 15.14 -17.05 6.26
CA GLY A 86 15.49 -17.47 7.61
C GLY A 86 15.56 -16.34 8.63
N GLN A 87 15.08 -15.14 8.32
CA GLN A 87 15.09 -13.97 9.21
C GLN A 87 13.74 -13.79 9.93
N ILE A 88 13.31 -14.81 10.66
CA ILE A 88 11.96 -14.85 11.25
C ILE A 88 11.74 -13.77 12.31
N GLY A 89 12.75 -13.43 13.12
CA GLY A 89 12.65 -12.36 14.12
C GLY A 89 12.40 -11.00 13.48
N THR A 90 13.04 -10.75 12.33
CA THR A 90 12.80 -9.53 11.54
C THR A 90 11.41 -9.54 10.90
N ALA A 91 10.97 -10.69 10.37
CA ALA A 91 9.63 -10.85 9.81
C ALA A 91 8.53 -10.56 10.84
N ILE A 92 8.67 -11.05 12.07
CA ILE A 92 7.75 -10.75 13.20
C ILE A 92 7.67 -9.24 13.44
N GLY A 93 8.81 -8.56 13.57
CA GLY A 93 8.83 -7.12 13.82
C GLY A 93 8.17 -6.31 12.69
N VAL A 94 8.40 -6.72 11.43
CA VAL A 94 7.76 -6.14 10.24
C VAL A 94 6.22 -6.27 10.30
N LEU A 95 5.70 -7.43 10.72
CA LEU A 95 4.25 -7.65 10.87
C LEU A 95 3.66 -6.85 12.04
N GLN A 96 4.35 -6.82 13.20
CA GLN A 96 3.93 -6.04 14.36
C GLN A 96 3.83 -4.54 14.03
N ARG A 97 4.81 -4.01 13.28
CA ARG A 97 4.76 -2.63 12.76
C ARG A 97 3.54 -2.40 11.86
N ALA A 98 3.27 -3.31 10.93
CA ALA A 98 2.16 -3.17 9.99
C ALA A 98 0.81 -3.08 10.72
N LEU A 99 0.59 -3.97 11.69
CA LEU A 99 -0.62 -3.97 12.52
C LEU A 99 -0.71 -2.73 13.40
N ALA A 100 0.41 -2.25 13.95
CA ALA A 100 0.43 -1.01 14.73
C ALA A 100 0.06 0.23 13.89
N ASN A 101 0.25 0.19 12.57
CA ASN A 101 -0.13 1.28 11.66
C ASN A 101 -1.58 1.19 11.16
N ALA A 102 -2.28 0.08 11.38
CA ALA A 102 -3.66 -0.16 10.90
C ALA A 102 -4.76 0.58 11.69
N LYS A 103 -4.42 1.66 12.43
CA LYS A 103 -5.29 2.26 13.47
C LYS A 103 -6.56 2.93 12.95
N THR A 104 -6.67 3.25 11.66
CA THR A 104 -7.83 3.95 11.11
C THR A 104 -8.78 2.97 10.45
N VAL A 105 -9.95 2.79 11.05
CA VAL A 105 -11.03 1.98 10.49
C VAL A 105 -11.82 2.84 9.49
N PRO A 106 -11.99 2.41 8.23
CA PRO A 106 -12.83 3.11 7.26
C PRO A 106 -14.30 3.17 7.73
N ARG A 107 -15.00 4.28 7.44
CA ARG A 107 -16.43 4.45 7.76
C ARG A 107 -17.33 3.58 6.88
N GLU A 108 -16.98 3.49 5.60
CA GLU A 108 -17.73 2.73 4.61
C GLU A 108 -17.59 1.22 4.87
N GLU A 109 -18.71 0.51 4.94
CA GLU A 109 -18.73 -0.90 5.32
C GLU A 109 -17.94 -1.78 4.36
N SER A 110 -18.09 -1.52 3.05
CA SER A 110 -17.37 -2.29 2.03
C SER A 110 -15.84 -2.15 2.15
N TRP A 111 -15.33 -0.97 2.51
CA TRP A 111 -13.89 -0.73 2.68
C TRP A 111 -13.38 -1.32 4.00
N ARG A 112 -14.21 -1.26 5.05
CA ARG A 112 -13.92 -1.86 6.35
C ARG A 112 -13.81 -3.38 6.26
N LEU A 113 -14.73 -4.05 5.55
CA LEU A 113 -14.67 -5.51 5.36
C LEU A 113 -13.36 -5.94 4.69
N VAL A 114 -12.94 -5.26 3.62
CA VAL A 114 -11.68 -5.55 2.93
C VAL A 114 -10.47 -5.29 3.83
N SER A 115 -10.49 -4.21 4.61
CA SER A 115 -9.40 -3.87 5.53
C SER A 115 -9.28 -4.90 6.66
N ASN A 116 -10.40 -5.31 7.25
CA ASN A 116 -10.44 -6.33 8.30
C ASN A 116 -9.90 -7.67 7.80
N GLN A 117 -10.24 -8.08 6.59
CA GLN A 117 -9.69 -9.31 6.01
C GLN A 117 -8.16 -9.27 5.96
N VAL A 118 -7.55 -8.15 5.55
CA VAL A 118 -6.09 -8.02 5.51
C VAL A 118 -5.48 -7.98 6.91
N ILE A 119 -6.15 -7.36 7.88
CA ILE A 119 -5.71 -7.34 9.28
C ILE A 119 -5.75 -8.75 9.88
N ASP A 120 -6.81 -9.51 9.61
CA ASP A 120 -6.97 -10.88 10.08
C ASP A 120 -5.89 -11.79 9.48
N ASP A 121 -5.64 -11.68 8.18
CA ASP A 121 -4.55 -12.36 7.47
C ASP A 121 -3.19 -12.07 8.13
N LEU A 122 -2.87 -10.80 8.37
CA LEU A 122 -1.62 -10.37 9.02
C LEU A 122 -1.51 -10.90 10.45
N THR A 123 -2.60 -10.88 11.20
CA THR A 123 -2.66 -11.36 12.59
C THR A 123 -2.44 -12.86 12.65
N GLN A 124 -3.05 -13.63 11.75
CA GLN A 124 -2.85 -15.06 11.65
C GLN A 124 -1.39 -15.39 11.27
N LEU A 125 -0.83 -14.65 10.32
CA LEU A 125 0.56 -14.83 9.90
C LEU A 125 1.54 -14.51 11.04
N LEU A 126 1.31 -13.42 11.78
CA LEU A 126 2.11 -13.04 12.93
C LEU A 126 2.12 -14.14 13.99
N ARG A 127 0.94 -14.64 14.38
CA ARG A 127 0.83 -15.73 15.37
C ARG A 127 1.58 -16.98 14.92
N LYS A 128 1.52 -17.31 13.64
CA LYS A 128 2.28 -18.43 13.07
C LYS A 128 3.78 -18.23 13.22
N TYR A 129 4.28 -17.04 12.90
CA TYR A 129 5.71 -16.76 12.98
C TYR A 129 6.20 -16.66 14.43
N GLU A 130 5.43 -16.07 15.33
CA GLU A 130 5.73 -16.05 16.76
C GLU A 130 5.83 -17.47 17.31
N HIS A 131 4.86 -18.34 17.01
CA HIS A 131 4.90 -19.74 17.44
C HIS A 131 6.11 -20.50 16.86
N GLU A 132 6.40 -20.30 15.57
CA GLU A 132 7.56 -20.93 14.92
C GLU A 132 8.87 -20.42 15.52
N ASN A 133 8.97 -19.12 15.83
CA ASN A 133 10.14 -18.53 16.45
C ASN A 133 10.34 -19.01 17.90
N ASP A 134 9.26 -19.15 18.66
CA ASP A 134 9.30 -19.63 20.04
C ASP A 134 9.74 -21.10 20.16
N PHE A 135 9.50 -21.92 19.14
CA PHE A 135 9.77 -23.35 19.19
C PHE A 135 11.01 -23.80 18.39
N VAL A 136 11.34 -23.11 17.30
CA VAL A 136 12.36 -23.56 16.34
C VAL A 136 13.57 -22.63 16.30
N TRP A 137 13.35 -21.33 16.15
CA TRP A 137 14.42 -20.39 15.75
C TRP A 137 15.03 -19.62 16.91
N HIS A 138 14.21 -19.20 17.88
CA HIS A 138 14.58 -18.36 19.01
C HIS A 138 15.30 -17.05 18.60
N GLU A 139 14.95 -16.48 17.46
CA GLU A 139 15.51 -15.21 17.02
C GLU A 139 14.95 -14.06 17.84
N LYS A 140 15.83 -13.09 18.14
CA LYS A 140 15.42 -11.84 18.77
C LYS A 140 14.69 -10.97 17.74
N VAL A 141 13.54 -10.44 18.12
CA VAL A 141 12.81 -9.44 17.33
C VAL A 141 13.56 -8.10 17.39
N PRO A 142 13.98 -7.53 16.25
CA PRO A 142 14.66 -6.22 16.20
C PRO A 142 13.77 -5.08 16.67
N LYS A 143 14.38 -3.96 17.06
CA LYS A 143 13.62 -2.74 17.38
C LYS A 143 13.08 -2.09 16.11
N ILE A 144 12.07 -1.22 16.27
CA ILE A 144 11.42 -0.54 15.14
C ILE A 144 12.44 0.17 14.25
N ASP A 145 13.41 0.89 14.79
CA ASP A 145 14.44 1.60 14.01
C ASP A 145 15.35 0.68 13.17
N GLU A 146 15.48 -0.59 13.55
CA GLU A 146 16.32 -1.60 12.88
C GLU A 146 15.54 -2.37 11.78
N LEU A 147 14.21 -2.26 11.76
CA LEU A 147 13.37 -3.04 10.85
C LEU A 147 13.41 -2.50 9.41
N PRO A 148 13.55 -3.37 8.40
CA PRO A 148 13.57 -2.97 7.00
C PRO A 148 12.23 -2.35 6.58
N PHE A 149 12.31 -1.50 5.55
CA PHE A 149 11.16 -0.96 4.85
C PHE A 149 11.11 -1.49 3.42
N PRO A 150 9.91 -1.74 2.87
CA PRO A 150 9.78 -2.04 1.46
C PRO A 150 10.29 -0.86 0.62
N GLN A 151 10.94 -1.16 -0.50
CA GLN A 151 11.30 -0.18 -1.52
C GLN A 151 10.24 -0.19 -2.61
N ALA A 152 9.71 0.96 -3.01
CA ALA A 152 8.76 1.01 -4.10
C ALA A 152 9.39 0.61 -5.44
N VAL A 153 8.59 -0.06 -6.27
CA VAL A 153 8.85 -0.26 -7.69
C VAL A 153 7.59 0.13 -8.45
N ASN A 154 7.71 1.16 -9.28
CA ASN A 154 6.62 1.66 -10.12
C ASN A 154 6.80 1.11 -11.54
N VAL A 155 5.80 0.39 -12.04
CA VAL A 155 5.84 -0.21 -13.40
C VAL A 155 4.84 0.45 -14.36
N VAL A 156 4.06 1.40 -13.86
CA VAL A 156 3.13 2.20 -14.64
C VAL A 156 3.69 3.59 -14.89
N SER A 157 3.30 4.19 -16.02
CA SER A 157 3.69 5.54 -16.41
C SER A 157 2.52 6.23 -17.12
N PHE A 158 2.59 7.55 -17.24
CA PHE A 158 1.61 8.31 -17.98
C PHE A 158 1.69 7.97 -19.47
N ILE A 159 0.55 7.68 -20.07
CA ILE A 159 0.42 7.58 -21.52
C ILE A 159 0.15 8.99 -22.04
N PRO A 160 1.04 9.58 -22.87
CA PRO A 160 0.81 10.90 -23.44
C PRO A 160 -0.48 10.90 -24.27
N TYR A 161 -1.37 11.85 -23.98
CA TYR A 161 -2.56 12.05 -24.79
C TYR A 161 -2.15 12.65 -26.14
N GLN A 162 -2.57 11.99 -27.22
CA GLN A 162 -2.43 12.50 -28.58
C GLN A 162 -3.84 12.66 -29.17
N PRO A 163 -4.33 13.90 -29.35
CA PRO A 163 -5.67 14.13 -29.88
C PRO A 163 -5.75 13.58 -31.31
N GLN A 164 -6.77 12.75 -31.57
CA GLN A 164 -7.00 12.18 -32.90
C GLN A 164 -7.83 13.10 -33.80
N ILE A 165 -8.44 14.13 -33.23
CA ILE A 165 -9.23 15.14 -33.91
C ILE A 165 -8.71 16.51 -33.48
N TRP A 166 -8.85 17.50 -34.36
CA TRP A 166 -8.45 18.86 -34.07
C TRP A 166 -9.28 19.44 -32.91
N GLU A 167 -8.65 19.64 -31.75
CA GLU A 167 -9.26 20.24 -30.57
C GLU A 167 -8.95 21.74 -30.52
N ARG A 168 -9.98 22.58 -30.34
CA ARG A 168 -9.78 24.03 -30.15
C ARG A 168 -9.30 24.27 -28.72
N MET A 169 -8.27 25.09 -28.54
CA MET A 169 -7.90 25.59 -27.21
C MET A 169 -9.07 26.36 -26.61
N LEU A 170 -9.56 25.90 -25.46
CA LEU A 170 -10.52 26.64 -24.65
C LEU A 170 -9.79 27.82 -24.00
N VAL A 171 -10.01 29.01 -24.54
CA VAL A 171 -9.54 30.26 -23.93
C VAL A 171 -10.60 30.69 -22.92
N PHE A 172 -10.34 30.40 -21.64
CA PHE A 172 -11.15 30.95 -20.56
C PHE A 172 -10.78 32.42 -20.38
N LYS A 173 -11.77 33.32 -20.49
CA LYS A 173 -11.57 34.71 -20.07
C LYS A 173 -11.49 34.73 -18.54
N ILE A 174 -10.34 35.18 -18.03
CA ILE A 174 -10.13 35.52 -16.62
C ILE A 174 -10.90 36.79 -16.30
#